data_AF-A0A9X1LTC2-F1
#
_entry.id   AF-A0A9X1LTC2-F1
#
_cell.length_a   1.000
_cell.length_b   1.000
_cell.length_c   1.000
_cell.angle_alpha   90.00
_cell.angle_beta   90.00
_cell.angle_gamma   90.00
#
_symmetry.space_group_name_H-M   'P 1'
#
loop_
_entity.id
_entity.type
_entity.pdbx_description
1 polymer ?
#
loop_
_entity_poly.entity_id
_entity_poly.type
_entity_poly.pdbx_seq_one_letter_code
_entity_poly.pdbx_strand_id
1 'polypeptide(L)'
;MFTPTRTARWTGGAYLGLALAGMLGFLVLRPQLHVPGDSAATLANLVDRGALVQAAIALELLIVVAQALAAVGFYALFRADRPVAAFSVATFGMANAAAVLGSAAMIVAAYGLASSPSPVGDPVMIAALFAVADAFWTVGAVFFGLWLIPMGWFALSTRRFPRVLGWILVIGGAGYVLDAFLSSSAPWLPSVVGDVMVIPATIGELWMIGYLLVCGIRPALAVSPAGAIPEPVAATRDR
;
A
#
# COMPACT_ATOMS: atom_id res chain seq x y z
N MET A 1 -19.63 17.23 -4.85
CA MET A 1 -18.70 16.87 -3.75
C MET A 1 -19.23 15.62 -3.07
N PHE A 2 -18.48 14.51 -3.03
CA PHE A 2 -18.98 13.25 -2.43
C PHE A 2 -19.13 13.39 -0.91
N THR A 3 -20.09 12.66 -0.32
CA THR A 3 -20.20 12.57 1.14
C THR A 3 -19.00 11.81 1.71
N PRO A 4 -18.55 12.11 2.94
CA PRO A 4 -17.39 11.44 3.55
C PRO A 4 -17.49 9.91 3.53
N THR A 5 -18.69 9.36 3.74
CA THR A 5 -18.95 7.91 3.70
C THR A 5 -18.82 7.33 2.30
N ARG A 6 -19.26 8.04 1.26
CA ARG A 6 -19.12 7.58 -0.13
C ARG A 6 -17.66 7.59 -0.56
N THR A 7 -16.93 8.63 -0.21
CA THR A 7 -15.47 8.68 -0.41
C THR A 7 -14.78 7.54 0.33
N ALA A 8 -15.15 7.28 1.60
CA ALA A 8 -14.56 6.20 2.39
C ALA A 8 -14.75 4.83 1.74
N ARG A 9 -15.96 4.51 1.28
CA ARG A 9 -16.25 3.24 0.61
C ARG A 9 -15.52 3.10 -0.72
N TRP A 10 -15.43 4.17 -1.49
CA TRP A 10 -14.66 4.17 -2.74
C TRP A 10 -13.16 3.94 -2.48
N THR A 11 -12.58 4.64 -1.48
CA THR A 11 -11.20 4.43 -1.03
C THR A 11 -10.99 2.99 -0.57
N GLY A 12 -11.92 2.44 0.23
CA GLY A 12 -11.86 1.05 0.69
C GLY A 12 -11.94 0.04 -0.46
N GLY A 13 -12.73 0.32 -1.50
CA GLY A 13 -12.83 -0.53 -2.69
C GLY A 13 -11.54 -0.54 -3.52
N ALA A 14 -10.94 0.64 -3.73
CA ALA A 14 -9.62 0.75 -4.35
C ALA A 14 -8.56 0.00 -3.53
N TYR A 15 -8.57 0.18 -2.21
CA TYR A 15 -7.61 -0.47 -1.32
C TYR A 15 -7.81 -2.00 -1.25
N LEU A 16 -9.05 -2.49 -1.36
CA LEU A 16 -9.33 -3.92 -1.51
C LEU A 16 -8.79 -4.46 -2.84
N GLY A 17 -9.02 -3.73 -3.94
CA GLY A 17 -8.49 -4.11 -5.27
C GLY A 17 -6.97 -4.23 -5.26
N LEU A 18 -6.29 -3.29 -4.60
CA LEU A 18 -4.86 -3.37 -4.34
C LEU A 18 -4.48 -4.66 -3.61
N ALA A 19 -5.10 -4.95 -2.47
CA ALA A 19 -4.75 -6.10 -1.64
C ALA A 19 -4.96 -7.43 -2.39
N LEU A 20 -6.09 -7.58 -3.10
CA LEU A 20 -6.37 -8.78 -3.88
C LEU A 20 -5.40 -8.95 -5.04
N ALA A 21 -5.12 -7.87 -5.79
CA ALA A 21 -4.18 -7.92 -6.90
C ALA A 21 -2.75 -8.21 -6.42
N GLY A 22 -2.34 -7.61 -5.30
CA GLY A 22 -1.06 -7.86 -4.64
C GLY A 22 -0.91 -9.32 -4.19
N MET A 23 -1.90 -9.86 -3.47
CA MET A 23 -1.86 -11.27 -3.05
C MET A 23 -1.77 -12.23 -4.25
N LEU A 24 -2.60 -12.03 -5.27
CA LEU A 24 -2.58 -12.91 -6.45
C LEU A 24 -1.29 -12.76 -7.26
N GLY A 25 -0.86 -11.53 -7.54
CA GLY A 25 0.32 -11.26 -8.35
C GLY A 25 1.61 -11.69 -7.66
N PHE A 26 1.80 -11.23 -6.42
CA PHE A 26 3.06 -11.40 -5.69
C PHE A 26 3.18 -12.78 -5.01
N LEU A 27 2.14 -13.26 -4.33
CA LEU A 27 2.24 -14.51 -3.56
C LEU A 27 1.95 -15.75 -4.41
N VAL A 28 1.14 -15.63 -5.47
CA VAL A 28 0.70 -16.79 -6.26
C VAL A 28 1.42 -16.87 -7.61
N LEU A 29 1.43 -15.79 -8.38
CA LEU A 29 1.94 -15.84 -9.76
C LEU A 29 3.46 -15.72 -9.83
N ARG A 30 4.06 -14.75 -9.12
CA ARG A 30 5.52 -14.51 -9.20
C ARG A 30 6.41 -15.72 -8.90
N PRO A 31 6.17 -16.53 -7.85
CA PRO A 31 7.00 -17.71 -7.56
C PRO A 31 6.95 -18.78 -8.65
N GLN A 32 5.97 -18.72 -9.56
CA GLN A 32 5.85 -19.63 -10.71
C GLN A 32 6.60 -19.12 -11.95
N LEU A 33 7.04 -17.86 -11.94
CA LEU A 33 7.68 -17.20 -13.08
C LEU A 33 9.20 -17.03 -12.85
N HIS A 34 9.61 -16.67 -11.64
CA HIS A 34 11.02 -16.45 -11.30
C HIS A 34 11.57 -17.55 -10.42
N VAL A 35 12.71 -18.11 -10.81
CA VAL A 35 13.48 -19.07 -10.01
C VAL A 35 14.79 -18.38 -9.61
N PRO A 36 14.91 -17.91 -8.35
CA PRO A 36 16.11 -17.22 -7.91
C PRO A 36 17.37 -18.08 -8.10
N GLY A 37 18.38 -17.52 -8.78
CA GLY A 37 19.65 -18.20 -9.04
C GLY A 37 19.66 -19.16 -10.24
N ASP A 38 18.52 -19.39 -10.90
CA ASP A 38 18.43 -20.21 -12.12
C ASP A 38 17.85 -19.39 -13.29
N SER A 39 18.76 -18.84 -14.09
CA SER A 39 18.41 -18.03 -15.25
C SER A 39 17.78 -18.84 -16.38
N ALA A 40 18.17 -20.11 -16.54
CA ALA A 40 17.61 -20.99 -17.56
C ALA A 40 16.18 -21.39 -17.22
N ALA A 41 15.91 -21.76 -15.96
CA ALA A 41 14.55 -22.07 -15.51
C ALA A 41 13.63 -20.85 -15.54
N THR A 42 14.14 -19.68 -15.15
CA THR A 42 13.37 -18.42 -15.26
C THR A 42 12.99 -18.15 -16.72
N LEU A 43 13.95 -18.24 -17.65
CA LEU A 43 13.67 -18.06 -19.08
C LEU A 43 12.64 -19.07 -19.60
N ALA A 44 12.80 -20.35 -19.27
CA ALA A 44 11.86 -21.40 -19.67
C ALA A 44 10.45 -21.10 -19.17
N ASN A 45 10.28 -20.70 -17.90
CA ASN A 45 8.98 -20.30 -17.37
C ASN A 45 8.38 -19.11 -18.12
N LEU A 46 9.17 -18.09 -18.47
CA LEU A 46 8.68 -16.93 -19.22
C LEU A 46 8.20 -17.30 -20.63
N VAL A 47 8.90 -18.20 -21.31
CA VAL A 47 8.53 -18.68 -22.66
C VAL A 47 7.31 -19.60 -22.60
N ASP A 48 7.33 -20.59 -21.70
CA ASP A 48 6.31 -21.64 -21.66
C ASP A 48 5.00 -21.16 -21.01
N ARG A 49 5.06 -20.13 -20.17
CA ARG A 49 3.92 -19.64 -19.37
C ARG A 49 3.51 -18.21 -19.72
N GLY A 50 3.54 -17.84 -21.00
CA GLY A 50 3.23 -16.48 -21.45
C GLY A 50 1.92 -15.89 -20.91
N ALA A 51 0.85 -16.69 -20.81
CA ALA A 51 -0.42 -16.25 -20.23
C ALA A 51 -0.31 -15.87 -18.74
N LEU A 52 0.51 -16.59 -17.95
CA LEU A 52 0.75 -16.26 -16.55
C LEU A 52 1.58 -14.98 -16.41
N VAL A 53 2.56 -14.77 -17.30
CA VAL A 53 3.35 -13.53 -17.34
C VAL A 53 2.46 -12.32 -17.64
N GLN A 54 1.60 -12.44 -18.65
CA GLN A 54 0.63 -11.39 -19.00
C GLN A 54 -0.35 -11.11 -17.86
N ALA A 55 -0.83 -12.14 -17.17
CA ALA A 55 -1.67 -11.98 -15.98
C ALA A 55 -0.93 -11.28 -14.84
N ALA A 56 0.35 -11.63 -14.59
CA ALA A 56 1.17 -10.98 -13.58
C ALA A 56 1.38 -9.48 -13.88
N ILE A 57 1.69 -9.13 -15.13
CA ILE A 57 1.80 -7.74 -15.59
C ILE A 57 0.48 -7.00 -15.38
N ALA A 58 -0.65 -7.59 -15.78
CA ALA A 58 -1.97 -6.99 -15.62
C ALA A 58 -2.32 -6.73 -14.14
N LEU A 59 -1.98 -7.68 -13.25
CA LEU A 59 -2.17 -7.52 -11.81
C LEU A 59 -1.28 -6.41 -11.25
N GLU A 60 -0.03 -6.27 -11.67
CA GLU A 60 0.80 -5.14 -11.23
C GLU A 60 0.29 -3.80 -11.70
N LEU A 61 -0.16 -3.69 -12.95
CA LEU A 61 -0.81 -2.46 -13.41
C LEU A 61 -2.10 -2.15 -12.64
N LEU A 62 -2.86 -3.19 -12.27
CA LEU A 62 -4.03 -3.03 -11.41
C LEU A 62 -3.63 -2.54 -10.00
N ILE A 63 -2.54 -3.05 -9.43
CA ILE A 63 -1.98 -2.56 -8.16
C ILE A 63 -1.61 -1.07 -8.28
N VAL A 64 -0.93 -0.66 -9.36
CA VAL A 64 -0.57 0.75 -9.61
C VAL A 64 -1.80 1.65 -9.60
N VAL A 65 -2.82 1.28 -10.37
CA VAL A 65 -4.07 2.07 -10.46
C VAL A 65 -4.80 2.07 -9.11
N ALA A 66 -4.98 0.91 -8.49
CA ALA A 66 -5.66 0.78 -7.21
C ALA A 66 -4.96 1.57 -6.10
N GLN A 67 -3.63 1.51 -6.04
CA GLN A 67 -2.80 2.26 -5.10
C GLN A 67 -2.96 3.77 -5.31
N ALA A 68 -2.87 4.25 -6.54
CA ALA A 68 -3.02 5.66 -6.87
C ALA A 68 -4.41 6.19 -6.47
N LEU A 69 -5.47 5.41 -6.78
CA LEU A 69 -6.83 5.74 -6.39
C LEU A 69 -7.01 5.74 -4.87
N ALA A 70 -6.49 4.73 -4.16
CA ALA A 70 -6.51 4.69 -2.71
C ALA A 70 -5.78 5.90 -2.10
N ALA A 71 -4.62 6.29 -2.65
CA ALA A 71 -3.83 7.44 -2.19
C ALA A 71 -4.60 8.76 -2.28
N VAL A 72 -5.24 9.02 -3.42
CA VAL A 72 -6.11 10.18 -3.61
C VAL A 72 -7.34 10.10 -2.70
N GLY A 73 -7.90 8.91 -2.53
CA GLY A 73 -9.03 8.66 -1.64
C GLY A 73 -8.73 8.99 -0.17
N PHE A 74 -7.58 8.54 0.34
CA PHE A 74 -7.12 8.87 1.69
C PHE A 74 -6.80 10.36 1.85
N TYR A 75 -6.19 10.99 0.86
CA TYR A 75 -6.00 12.44 0.87
C TYR A 75 -7.34 13.17 1.05
N ALA A 76 -8.33 12.82 0.24
CA ALA A 76 -9.65 13.43 0.29
C ALA A 76 -10.35 13.24 1.65
N LEU A 77 -10.15 12.09 2.30
CA LEU A 77 -10.72 11.77 3.62
C LEU A 77 -10.01 12.52 4.75
N PHE A 78 -8.68 12.63 4.70
CA PHE A 78 -7.88 13.06 5.84
C PHE A 78 -7.60 14.56 5.84
N ARG A 79 -7.62 15.22 4.67
CA ARG A 79 -7.14 16.61 4.51
C ARG A 79 -7.85 17.65 5.37
N ALA A 80 -9.11 17.42 5.72
CA ALA A 80 -9.89 18.36 6.53
C ALA A 80 -9.47 18.31 8.01
N ASP A 81 -9.14 17.13 8.52
CA ASP A 81 -8.77 16.95 9.93
C ASP A 81 -7.26 17.12 10.13
N ARG A 82 -6.43 16.58 9.22
CA ARG A 82 -4.95 16.58 9.28
C ARG A 82 -4.31 16.65 7.89
N PRO A 83 -4.08 17.85 7.34
CA PRO A 83 -3.59 18.02 5.97
C PRO A 83 -2.18 17.43 5.76
N VAL A 84 -1.28 17.52 6.74
CA VAL A 84 0.07 16.94 6.63
C VAL A 84 0.00 15.41 6.54
N ALA A 85 -0.76 14.75 7.41
CA ALA A 85 -0.93 13.29 7.37
C ALA A 85 -1.62 12.84 6.07
N ALA A 86 -2.62 13.59 5.61
CA ALA A 86 -3.28 13.36 4.33
C ALA A 86 -2.31 13.41 3.15
N PHE A 87 -1.48 14.46 3.11
CA PHE A 87 -0.45 14.63 2.09
C PHE A 87 0.59 13.51 2.16
N SER A 88 1.11 13.20 3.35
CA SER A 88 2.08 12.10 3.53
C SER A 88 1.55 10.76 3.03
N VAL A 89 0.32 10.37 3.41
CA VAL A 89 -0.31 9.15 2.89
C VAL A 89 -0.37 9.23 1.36
N ALA A 90 -0.90 10.32 0.78
CA ALA A 90 -1.01 10.44 -0.67
C ALA A 90 0.32 10.30 -1.41
N THR A 91 1.36 10.99 -0.93
CA THR A 91 2.69 11.02 -1.54
C THR A 91 3.38 9.67 -1.44
N PHE A 92 3.41 9.05 -0.26
CA PHE A 92 4.04 7.73 -0.10
C PHE A 92 3.25 6.65 -0.85
N GLY A 93 1.94 6.78 -0.96
CA GLY A 93 1.12 5.87 -1.76
C GLY A 93 1.40 5.99 -3.25
N MET A 94 1.57 7.22 -3.74
CA MET A 94 1.97 7.42 -5.13
C MET A 94 3.40 6.88 -5.38
N ALA A 95 4.29 6.98 -4.40
CA ALA A 95 5.61 6.35 -4.47
C ALA A 95 5.52 4.82 -4.56
N ASN A 96 4.62 4.17 -3.79
CA ASN A 96 4.33 2.73 -3.94
C ASN A 96 3.86 2.41 -5.35
N ALA A 97 2.92 3.19 -5.88
CA ALA A 97 2.41 3.00 -7.24
C ALA A 97 3.54 3.12 -8.28
N ALA A 98 4.43 4.09 -8.13
CA ALA A 98 5.58 4.26 -9.02
C ALA A 98 6.59 3.11 -8.90
N ALA A 99 6.85 2.60 -7.70
CA ALA A 99 7.75 1.46 -7.49
C ALA A 99 7.21 0.19 -8.16
N VAL A 100 5.91 -0.11 -7.97
CA VAL A 100 5.26 -1.25 -8.64
C VAL A 100 5.21 -1.06 -10.16
N LEU A 101 5.03 0.17 -10.65
CA LEU A 101 5.10 0.45 -12.08
C LEU A 101 6.51 0.17 -12.64
N GLY A 102 7.56 0.53 -11.90
CA GLY A 102 8.94 0.20 -12.26
C GLY A 102 9.19 -1.30 -12.35
N SER A 103 8.68 -2.05 -11.37
CA SER A 103 8.67 -3.51 -11.40
C SER A 103 7.95 -4.07 -12.64
N ALA A 104 6.73 -3.61 -12.93
CA ALA A 104 5.96 -4.06 -14.08
C ALA A 104 6.70 -3.79 -15.40
N ALA A 105 7.36 -2.64 -15.52
CA ALA A 105 8.17 -2.30 -16.69
C ALA A 105 9.34 -3.28 -16.89
N MET A 106 10.00 -3.72 -15.81
CA MET A 106 11.06 -4.72 -15.87
C MET A 106 10.54 -6.08 -16.32
N ILE A 107 9.37 -6.52 -15.84
CA ILE A 107 8.74 -7.78 -16.28
C ILE A 107 8.33 -7.69 -17.75
N VAL A 108 7.75 -6.57 -18.20
CA VAL A 108 7.40 -6.34 -19.62
C VAL A 108 8.65 -6.43 -20.50
N ALA A 109 9.75 -5.80 -20.09
CA ALA A 109 11.02 -5.86 -20.82
C ALA A 109 11.59 -7.29 -20.87
N ALA A 110 11.61 -7.99 -19.73
CA ALA A 110 12.07 -9.37 -19.64
C ALA A 110 11.26 -10.30 -20.55
N TYR A 111 9.93 -10.19 -20.50
CA TYR A 111 9.04 -11.00 -21.32
C TYR A 111 9.20 -10.69 -22.81
N GLY A 112 9.28 -9.41 -23.20
CA GLY A 112 9.47 -9.02 -24.60
C GLY A 112 10.77 -9.55 -25.22
N LEU A 113 11.84 -9.64 -24.42
CA LEU A 113 13.10 -10.25 -24.83
C LEU A 113 13.03 -11.79 -24.87
N ALA A 114 12.28 -12.41 -23.95
CA ALA A 114 12.11 -13.86 -23.90
C ALA A 114 11.23 -14.39 -25.05
N SER A 115 10.20 -13.64 -25.43
CA SER A 115 9.21 -14.06 -26.43
C SER A 115 9.54 -13.59 -27.87
N SER A 116 10.71 -13.01 -28.12
CA SER A 116 11.05 -12.51 -29.46
C SER A 116 11.33 -13.65 -30.45
N PRO A 117 10.93 -13.55 -31.73
CA PRO A 117 11.11 -14.61 -32.74
C PRO A 117 12.57 -15.04 -32.94
N SER A 118 13.49 -14.10 -32.72
CA SER A 118 14.90 -14.37 -32.50
C SER A 118 15.20 -13.92 -31.07
N PRO A 119 15.32 -14.81 -30.08
CA PRO A 119 15.67 -14.42 -28.71
C PRO A 119 17.00 -13.67 -28.72
N VAL A 120 16.96 -12.35 -28.55
CA VAL A 120 18.17 -11.50 -28.53
C VAL A 120 18.75 -11.43 -27.11
N GLY A 121 17.95 -11.81 -26.10
CA GLY A 121 18.35 -11.74 -24.70
C GLY A 121 19.07 -12.99 -24.21
N ASP A 122 20.27 -12.79 -23.66
CA ASP A 122 20.94 -13.79 -22.80
C ASP A 122 20.00 -14.15 -21.62
N PRO A 123 19.76 -15.44 -21.33
CA PRO A 123 19.01 -15.88 -20.15
C PRO A 123 19.41 -15.15 -18.86
N VAL A 124 20.70 -14.85 -18.68
CA VAL A 124 21.21 -14.11 -17.51
C VAL A 124 20.65 -12.70 -17.46
N MET A 125 20.64 -11.99 -18.59
CA MET A 125 20.08 -10.63 -18.67
C MET A 125 18.57 -10.62 -18.42
N ILE A 126 17.83 -11.57 -18.97
CA ILE A 126 16.37 -11.69 -18.77
C ILE A 126 16.05 -11.98 -17.30
N ALA A 127 16.78 -12.91 -16.68
CA ALA A 127 16.63 -13.21 -15.27
C ALA A 127 17.03 -12.02 -14.38
N ALA A 128 18.05 -11.24 -14.76
CA ALA A 128 18.45 -10.03 -14.05
C ALA A 128 17.36 -8.95 -14.08
N LEU A 129 16.66 -8.75 -15.20
CA LEU A 129 15.51 -7.84 -15.27
C LEU A 129 14.41 -8.26 -14.30
N PHE A 130 14.10 -9.55 -14.22
CA PHE A 130 13.11 -10.06 -13.27
C PHE A 130 13.59 -9.89 -11.81
N ALA A 131 14.87 -10.14 -11.52
CA ALA A 131 15.44 -9.90 -10.21
C ALA A 131 15.39 -8.42 -9.80
N VAL A 132 15.56 -7.48 -10.74
CA VAL A 132 15.36 -6.05 -10.50
C VAL A 132 13.88 -5.75 -10.24
N ALA A 133 12.96 -6.44 -10.91
CA ALA A 133 11.52 -6.34 -10.62
C ALA A 133 11.19 -6.81 -9.19
N ASP A 134 11.83 -7.88 -8.70
CA ASP A 134 11.72 -8.31 -7.29
C ASP A 134 12.35 -7.29 -6.35
N ALA A 135 13.50 -6.72 -6.70
CA ALA A 135 14.16 -5.69 -5.91
C ALA A 135 13.26 -4.45 -5.71
N PHE A 136 12.49 -4.04 -6.73
CA PHE A 136 11.51 -2.96 -6.60
C PHE A 136 10.48 -3.21 -5.49
N TRP A 137 10.08 -4.47 -5.26
CA TRP A 137 9.20 -4.83 -4.14
C TRP A 137 9.95 -4.80 -2.81
N THR A 138 11.14 -5.41 -2.77
CA THR A 138 11.94 -5.49 -1.54
C THR A 138 12.35 -4.13 -1.01
N VAL A 139 12.95 -3.27 -1.86
CA VAL A 139 13.36 -1.93 -1.43
C VAL A 139 12.18 -0.96 -1.39
N GLY A 140 11.17 -1.16 -2.24
CA GLY A 140 9.94 -0.36 -2.27
C GLY A 140 9.07 -0.55 -1.02
N ALA A 141 9.26 -1.64 -0.28
CA ALA A 141 8.63 -1.89 1.02
C ALA A 141 8.78 -0.71 2.00
N VAL A 142 9.85 0.08 1.87
CA VAL A 142 10.02 1.33 2.65
C VAL A 142 8.83 2.27 2.50
N PHE A 143 8.29 2.42 1.30
CA PHE A 143 7.17 3.30 1.03
C PHE A 143 5.83 2.67 1.44
N PHE A 144 5.71 1.33 1.45
CA PHE A 144 4.57 0.65 2.09
C PHE A 144 4.55 0.97 3.59
N GLY A 145 5.70 0.94 4.25
CA GLY A 145 5.81 1.34 5.65
C GLY A 145 5.48 2.81 5.90
N LEU A 146 6.10 3.71 5.12
CA LEU A 146 5.85 5.15 5.21
C LEU A 146 4.42 5.56 4.83
N TRP A 147 3.71 4.76 4.04
CA TRP A 147 2.28 4.93 3.77
C TRP A 147 1.41 4.63 5.00
N LEU A 148 1.72 3.56 5.74
CA LEU A 148 0.92 3.12 6.89
C LEU A 148 1.10 3.99 8.13
N ILE A 149 2.31 4.50 8.38
CA ILE A 149 2.62 5.32 9.57
C ILE A 149 1.72 6.56 9.69
N PRO A 150 1.62 7.47 8.69
CA PRO A 150 0.76 8.64 8.76
C PRO A 150 -0.74 8.27 8.76
N MET A 151 -1.10 7.15 8.15
CA MET A 151 -2.47 6.61 8.22
C MET A 151 -2.84 6.15 9.63
N GLY A 152 -1.95 5.40 10.29
CA GLY A 152 -2.12 4.98 11.68
C GLY A 152 -2.09 6.17 12.64
N TRP A 153 -1.21 7.14 12.42
CA TRP A 153 -1.18 8.39 13.18
C TRP A 153 -2.48 9.18 13.05
N PHE A 154 -3.06 9.26 11.85
CA PHE A 154 -4.37 9.87 11.63
C PHE A 154 -5.44 9.19 12.50
N ALA A 155 -5.49 7.86 12.51
CA ALA A 155 -6.43 7.09 13.34
C ALA A 155 -6.25 7.37 14.84
N LEU A 156 -5.01 7.38 15.34
CA LEU A 156 -4.70 7.61 16.76
C LEU A 156 -5.09 9.01 17.23
N SER A 157 -4.85 10.00 16.39
CA SER A 157 -4.88 11.41 16.77
C SER A 157 -6.23 12.09 16.51
N THR A 158 -7.05 11.56 15.59
CA THR A 158 -8.40 12.09 15.28
C THR A 158 -9.52 11.25 15.88
N ARG A 159 -9.24 9.99 16.25
CA ARG A 159 -10.25 9.00 16.72
C ARG A 159 -11.38 8.73 15.70
N ARG A 160 -11.16 9.10 14.43
CA ARG A 160 -12.06 8.81 13.29
C ARG A 160 -12.11 7.31 12.96
N PHE A 161 -11.10 6.58 13.41
CA PHE A 161 -10.96 5.12 13.37
C PHE A 161 -10.62 4.57 14.77
N PRO A 162 -10.74 3.25 15.02
CA PRO A 162 -10.31 2.64 16.28
C PRO A 162 -8.83 2.94 16.60
N ARG A 163 -8.52 3.26 17.86
CA ARG A 163 -7.12 3.54 18.28
C ARG A 163 -6.21 2.31 18.13
N VAL A 164 -6.75 1.12 18.39
CA VAL A 164 -6.02 -0.15 18.25
C VAL A 164 -5.56 -0.33 16.80
N LEU A 165 -6.44 -0.09 15.82
CA LEU A 165 -6.10 -0.08 14.41
C LEU A 165 -4.97 0.90 14.11
N GLY A 166 -5.01 2.10 14.68
CA GLY A 166 -3.96 3.09 14.53
C GLY A 166 -2.58 2.62 14.98
N TRP A 167 -2.48 1.94 16.13
CA TRP A 167 -1.22 1.37 16.61
C TRP A 167 -0.73 0.22 15.73
N ILE A 168 -1.62 -0.68 15.33
CA ILE A 168 -1.28 -1.81 14.43
C ILE A 168 -0.69 -1.27 13.13
N LEU A 169 -1.28 -0.24 12.53
CA LEU A 169 -0.77 0.39 11.30
C LEU A 169 0.60 1.06 11.50
N VAL A 170 0.82 1.76 12.62
CA VAL A 170 2.12 2.39 12.90
C VAL A 170 3.21 1.33 13.11
N ILE A 171 2.92 0.30 13.90
CA ILE A 171 3.87 -0.80 14.18
C ILE A 171 4.16 -1.58 12.90
N GLY A 172 3.13 -1.93 12.13
CA GLY A 172 3.29 -2.60 10.84
C GLY A 172 4.08 -1.75 9.84
N GLY A 173 3.81 -0.44 9.81
CA GLY A 173 4.55 0.48 8.95
C GLY A 173 6.04 0.58 9.32
N ALA A 174 6.35 0.62 10.62
CA ALA A 174 7.74 0.55 11.09
C ALA A 174 8.39 -0.80 10.76
N GLY A 175 7.64 -1.89 10.84
CA GLY A 175 8.07 -3.24 10.43
C GLY A 175 8.48 -3.28 8.97
N TYR A 176 7.67 -2.74 8.06
CA TYR A 176 8.00 -2.64 6.63
C TYR A 176 9.27 -1.85 6.35
N VAL A 177 9.45 -0.70 7.02
CA VAL A 177 10.65 0.11 6.87
C VAL A 177 11.87 -0.69 7.33
N LEU A 178 11.79 -1.30 8.52
CA LEU A 178 12.90 -2.07 9.07
C LEU A 178 13.24 -3.28 8.20
N ASP A 179 12.24 -4.01 7.71
CA ASP A 179 12.42 -5.13 6.79
C ASP A 179 13.15 -4.70 5.51
N ALA A 180 12.75 -3.59 4.88
CA ALA A 180 13.43 -3.08 3.69
C ALA A 180 14.93 -2.81 3.94
N PHE A 181 15.28 -2.25 5.10
CA PHE A 181 16.67 -2.01 5.49
C PHE A 181 17.41 -3.32 5.78
N LEU A 182 16.82 -4.24 6.54
CA LEU A 182 17.46 -5.51 6.91
C LEU A 182 17.67 -6.40 5.70
N SER A 183 16.65 -6.57 4.86
CA SER A 183 16.72 -7.36 3.63
C SER A 183 17.76 -6.82 2.64
N SER A 184 18.05 -5.52 2.68
CA SER A 184 19.07 -4.90 1.82
C SER A 184 20.49 -4.87 2.41
N SER A 185 20.62 -4.72 3.73
CA SER A 185 21.92 -4.52 4.41
C SER A 185 22.46 -5.75 5.12
N ALA A 186 21.58 -6.73 5.40
CA ALA A 186 21.89 -7.93 6.16
C ALA A 186 21.34 -9.20 5.47
N PRO A 187 21.80 -9.54 4.25
CA PRO A 187 21.29 -10.68 3.47
C PRO A 187 21.58 -12.05 4.11
N TRP A 188 22.39 -12.10 5.17
CA TRP A 188 22.63 -13.31 5.97
C TRP A 188 21.51 -13.61 6.97
N LEU A 189 20.59 -12.67 7.22
CA LEU A 189 19.45 -12.91 8.09
C LEU A 189 18.43 -13.82 7.41
N PRO A 190 17.83 -14.77 8.14
CA PRO A 190 16.73 -15.57 7.61
C PRO A 190 15.55 -14.69 7.20
N SER A 191 14.96 -14.96 6.02
CA SER A 191 13.82 -14.21 5.49
C SER A 191 12.61 -14.17 6.43
N VAL A 192 12.43 -15.20 7.27
CA VAL A 192 11.36 -15.29 8.26
C VAL A 192 11.35 -14.10 9.24
N VAL A 193 12.50 -13.48 9.48
CA VAL A 193 12.59 -12.29 10.34
C VAL A 193 11.80 -11.13 9.72
N GLY A 194 11.98 -10.91 8.41
CA GLY A 194 11.23 -9.91 7.65
C GLY A 194 9.74 -10.24 7.57
N ASP A 195 9.41 -11.50 7.24
CA ASP A 195 8.02 -11.97 7.13
C ASP A 195 7.21 -11.69 8.41
N VAL A 196 7.81 -11.94 9.58
CA VAL A 196 7.16 -11.71 10.88
C VAL A 196 6.96 -10.21 11.15
N MET A 197 7.88 -9.35 10.73
CA MET A 197 7.79 -7.90 10.93
C MET A 197 6.63 -7.27 10.15
N VAL A 198 6.22 -7.87 9.04
CA VAL A 198 5.16 -7.35 8.17
C VAL A 198 3.75 -7.82 8.60
N ILE A 199 3.63 -8.88 9.41
CA ILE A 199 2.33 -9.41 9.88
C ILE A 199 1.40 -8.33 10.46
N PRO A 200 1.84 -7.43 11.36
CA PRO A 200 0.97 -6.37 11.88
C PRO A 200 0.48 -5.43 10.78
N ALA A 201 1.28 -5.18 9.74
CA ALA A 201 0.88 -4.36 8.61
C ALA A 201 -0.28 -5.00 7.87
N THR A 202 -0.17 -6.28 7.50
CA THR A 202 -1.24 -7.02 6.80
C THR A 202 -2.54 -7.00 7.59
N ILE A 203 -2.47 -7.23 8.91
CA ILE A 203 -3.66 -7.17 9.79
C ILE A 203 -4.27 -5.76 9.79
N GLY A 204 -3.43 -4.73 9.92
CA GLY A 204 -3.86 -3.34 9.93
C GLY A 204 -4.52 -2.91 8.61
N GLU A 205 -3.94 -3.29 7.48
CA GLU A 205 -4.46 -2.96 6.15
C GLU A 205 -5.81 -3.63 5.90
N LEU A 206 -5.92 -4.94 6.15
CA LEU A 206 -7.19 -5.67 5.99
C LEU A 206 -8.28 -5.11 6.91
N TRP A 207 -7.93 -4.75 8.14
CA TRP A 207 -8.88 -4.09 9.05
C TRP A 207 -9.28 -2.70 8.53
N MET A 208 -8.34 -1.88 8.05
CA MET A 208 -8.65 -0.58 7.45
C MET A 208 -9.58 -0.72 6.25
N ILE A 209 -9.30 -1.66 5.33
CA ILE A 209 -10.15 -1.97 4.17
C ILE A 209 -11.57 -2.32 4.62
N GLY A 210 -11.71 -3.29 5.52
CA GLY A 210 -13.02 -3.72 6.03
C GLY A 210 -13.77 -2.56 6.72
N TYR A 211 -13.05 -1.75 7.49
CA TYR A 211 -13.64 -0.60 8.19
C TYR A 211 -14.16 0.45 7.20
N LEU A 212 -13.38 0.81 6.17
CA LEU A 212 -13.78 1.78 5.14
C LEU A 212 -15.01 1.31 4.34
N LEU A 213 -15.08 0.01 4.03
CA LEU A 213 -16.18 -0.55 3.25
C LEU A 213 -17.48 -0.63 4.06
N VAL A 214 -17.40 -1.11 5.30
CA VAL A 214 -18.58 -1.37 6.14
C VAL A 214 -19.00 -0.11 6.89
N CYS A 215 -18.07 0.48 7.66
CA CYS A 215 -18.34 1.59 8.58
C CYS A 215 -18.09 2.97 7.94
N GLY A 216 -17.25 3.04 6.91
CA GLY A 216 -16.80 4.31 6.33
C GLY A 216 -15.80 5.03 7.23
N ILE A 217 -16.15 6.23 7.68
CA ILE A 217 -15.33 7.05 8.59
C ILE A 217 -16.24 7.67 9.65
N ARG A 218 -15.83 7.66 10.93
CA ARG A 218 -16.63 8.25 12.01
C ARG A 218 -16.74 9.76 11.83
N PRO A 219 -17.82 10.42 12.28
CA PRO A 219 -17.90 11.87 12.36
C PRO A 219 -16.77 12.47 13.20
N ALA A 220 -16.45 13.74 12.94
CA ALA A 220 -15.41 14.43 13.70
C ALA A 220 -16.01 14.67 15.09
N LEU A 221 -15.19 14.54 16.13
CA LEU A 221 -15.65 14.89 17.47
C LEU A 221 -16.04 16.37 17.45
N ALA A 222 -17.31 16.66 17.73
CA ALA A 222 -17.74 18.04 17.90
C ALA A 222 -16.93 18.63 19.05
N VAL A 223 -16.13 19.66 18.76
CA VAL A 223 -15.57 20.49 19.81
C VAL A 223 -16.75 21.26 20.37
N SER A 224 -17.24 20.87 21.55
CA SER A 224 -18.14 21.75 22.31
C SER A 224 -17.43 23.10 22.45
N PRO A 225 -18.06 24.22 22.07
CA PRO A 225 -17.44 25.52 22.24
C PRO A 225 -17.23 25.74 23.74
N ALA A 226 -16.00 25.53 24.19
CA ALA A 226 -15.59 25.87 25.54
C ALA A 226 -15.66 27.39 25.66
N GLY A 227 -16.68 27.90 26.35
CA GLY A 227 -16.80 29.32 26.67
C GLY A 227 -18.02 30.06 26.14
N ALA A 228 -19.16 29.40 25.88
CA ALA A 228 -20.42 30.13 25.94
C ALA A 228 -20.64 30.56 27.41
N ILE A 229 -20.17 31.77 27.74
CA ILE A 229 -20.50 32.43 29.01
C ILE A 229 -22.03 32.46 29.08
N PRO A 230 -22.67 31.92 30.14
CA PRO A 230 -24.11 32.07 30.30
C PRO A 230 -24.43 33.55 30.25
N GLU A 231 -25.32 33.97 29.36
CA GLU A 231 -25.80 35.37 29.35
C GLU A 231 -26.21 35.75 30.77
N PRO A 232 -25.79 36.92 31.29
CA PRO A 232 -26.24 37.38 32.59
C PRO A 232 -27.76 37.49 32.54
N VAL A 233 -28.43 36.70 33.39
CA VAL A 233 -29.86 36.84 33.62
C VAL A 233 -30.09 38.30 34.01
N ALA A 234 -30.74 39.05 33.14
CA ALA A 234 -31.10 40.43 33.40
C ALA A 234 -31.94 40.45 34.68
N ALA A 235 -31.36 40.97 35.76
CA ALA A 235 -32.08 41.21 36.99
C ALA A 235 -33.17 42.23 36.67
N THR A 236 -34.41 41.75 36.53
CA THR A 236 -35.61 42.56 36.58
C THR A 236 -35.61 43.26 37.93
N ARG A 237 -35.18 44.53 37.95
CA ARG A 237 -35.43 45.44 39.07
C ARG A 237 -36.92 45.76 39.07
N ASP A 238 -37.68 45.00 39.84
CA ASP A 238 -38.98 45.43 40.31
C ASP A 238 -38.78 46.39 41.49
N ARG A 239 -39.22 47.63 41.25
CA ARG A 239 -39.71 48.67 42.18
C ARG A 239 -38.77 49.26 43.23
#